data_AF-A0A1L8G7F0-F1
#
_entry.id   AF-A0A1L8G7F0-F1
#
_cell.length_a   1.000
_cell.length_b   1.000
_cell.length_c   1.000
_cell.angle_alpha   90.00
_cell.angle_beta   90.00
_cell.angle_gamma   90.00
#
_symmetry.space_group_name_H-M   'P 1'
#
loop_
_entity.id
_entity.type
_entity.pdbx_description
1 polymer ?
#
loop_
_entity_poly.entity_id
_entity_poly.type
_entity_poly.pdbx_seq_one_letter_code
_entity_poly.pdbx_strand_id
1 'polypeptide(L)'
;MAALRLCSSVLRTACRGGISVPTVRSSWQNSHLANILQVHPCVSVLHSVTIQQNRQSSFFNKLTANELWRGVLAESGTGARKGRGKRTKKKLKKDLNRGQMLGEGRSGYLWPGLNAPIVKSGSVQTIAKRDQVQQEEMQAEMIKQRDEWDKKRRTRIKRERGWTGNSWGGVSIGAPDPGPNGETYEDFDCRVIEVKNVFNMTAKEGRKKSVSALVVVGNGNGVAGFALGKASDRMVALRKAKNRAVHYLHYIERYNNHTIYHDITSSFKRTSIRMKKQNLGHGLHCHRAIITICKLIGITDMYAKLSGSINLLNLTRALFLGLAKQETHQELADKKGLHVVEFSEERGGLPVVVASPRGALRKDPEPEGDVPDTKLDWDEVKAAQGMKRSIWANVKRTSR
;
A
#
# COMPACT_ATOMS: atom_id res chain seq x y z
N MET A 1 -66.91 23.59 -11.67
CA MET A 1 -66.31 22.57 -12.55
C MET A 1 -65.74 21.45 -11.70
N ALA A 2 -66.29 20.26 -11.87
CA ALA A 2 -65.86 19.03 -11.23
C ALA A 2 -64.54 18.51 -11.80
N ALA A 3 -63.76 17.78 -10.99
CA ALA A 3 -63.30 16.43 -11.33
C ALA A 3 -62.55 15.79 -10.15
N LEU A 4 -63.12 14.68 -9.65
CA LEU A 4 -62.49 13.68 -8.80
C LEU A 4 -61.27 13.02 -9.47
N ARG A 5 -60.37 12.44 -8.67
CA ARG A 5 -60.02 11.01 -8.78
C ARG A 5 -59.38 10.46 -7.49
N LEU A 6 -59.98 9.37 -7.03
CA LEU A 6 -59.62 8.51 -5.89
C LEU A 6 -58.77 7.30 -6.35
N CYS A 7 -58.12 6.64 -5.38
CA CYS A 7 -57.62 5.26 -5.34
C CYS A 7 -56.33 4.95 -6.13
N SER A 8 -55.39 4.09 -5.69
CA SER A 8 -55.36 3.07 -4.62
C SER A 8 -53.88 2.68 -4.34
N SER A 9 -53.53 2.29 -3.11
CA SER A 9 -52.38 1.41 -2.91
C SER A 9 -52.70 0.37 -1.84
N VAL A 10 -52.57 -0.89 -2.27
CA VAL A 10 -52.94 -2.11 -1.56
C VAL A 10 -51.84 -2.46 -0.57
N LEU A 11 -52.13 -2.39 0.74
CA LEU A 11 -51.29 -3.02 1.76
C LEU A 11 -51.69 -4.50 1.88
N ARG A 12 -50.86 -5.38 1.31
CA ARG A 12 -50.93 -6.83 1.57
C ARG A 12 -50.41 -7.10 2.98
N THR A 13 -51.31 -7.53 3.85
CA THR A 13 -50.96 -8.27 5.07
C THR A 13 -50.45 -9.65 4.67
N ALA A 14 -49.21 -9.96 5.06
CA ALA A 14 -48.65 -11.30 4.98
C ALA A 14 -48.44 -11.82 6.40
N CYS A 15 -49.28 -12.78 6.80
CA CYS A 15 -49.10 -13.57 8.01
C CYS A 15 -47.77 -14.35 7.90
N ARG A 16 -46.84 -14.12 8.83
CA ARG A 16 -45.66 -14.99 8.98
C ARG A 16 -45.93 -16.01 10.07
N GLY A 17 -45.90 -17.27 9.65
CA GLY A 17 -46.08 -18.44 10.49
C GLY A 17 -45.09 -18.52 11.64
N GLY A 18 -45.57 -19.12 12.72
CA GLY A 18 -44.76 -19.50 13.87
C GLY A 18 -43.73 -20.55 13.46
N ILE A 19 -42.49 -20.33 13.91
CA ILE A 19 -41.48 -21.38 14.02
C ILE A 19 -41.35 -21.66 15.51
N SER A 20 -41.75 -22.86 15.91
CA SER A 20 -41.51 -23.41 17.23
C SER A 20 -40.01 -23.55 17.48
N VAL A 21 -39.54 -23.00 18.60
CA VAL A 21 -38.18 -23.22 19.11
C VAL A 21 -38.30 -24.06 20.38
N PRO A 22 -37.44 -25.07 20.61
CA PRO A 22 -37.63 -26.04 21.68
C PRO A 22 -37.47 -25.40 23.05
N THR A 23 -38.46 -25.64 23.91
CA THR A 23 -38.48 -25.28 25.33
C THR A 23 -37.39 -26.08 26.06
N VAL A 24 -36.26 -25.43 26.37
CA VAL A 24 -35.38 -25.89 27.44
C VAL A 24 -35.91 -25.30 28.75
N ARG A 25 -36.37 -26.18 29.63
CA ARG A 25 -36.89 -25.96 30.98
C ARG A 25 -36.13 -24.83 31.70
N SER A 26 -36.73 -23.65 31.80
CA SER A 26 -36.44 -22.69 32.87
C SER A 26 -37.51 -22.88 33.94
N SER A 27 -37.11 -23.07 35.19
CA SER A 27 -38.04 -23.10 36.33
C SER A 27 -38.56 -21.69 36.61
N TRP A 28 -39.87 -21.52 36.61
CA TRP A 28 -40.55 -20.28 37.01
C TRP A 28 -41.08 -20.47 38.43
N GLN A 29 -40.68 -19.62 39.36
CA GLN A 29 -41.37 -19.47 40.65
C GLN A 29 -42.20 -18.18 40.55
N ASN A 30 -43.52 -18.33 40.52
CA ASN A 30 -44.46 -17.23 40.71
C ASN A 30 -44.93 -17.27 42.17
N SER A 31 -44.54 -16.27 42.96
CA SER A 31 -45.15 -16.02 44.27
C SER A 31 -46.46 -15.24 44.05
N HIS A 32 -47.58 -15.89 44.35
CA HIS A 32 -48.88 -15.26 44.44
C HIS A 32 -48.92 -14.27 45.61
N LEU A 33 -49.43 -13.06 45.37
CA LEU A 33 -50.19 -12.31 46.37
C LEU A 33 -51.48 -11.85 45.73
N ALA A 34 -52.58 -12.23 46.37
CA ALA A 34 -53.94 -11.90 46.01
C ALA A 34 -54.31 -10.49 46.50
N ASN A 35 -55.26 -9.91 45.78
CA ASN A 35 -56.54 -9.37 46.27
C ASN A 35 -56.88 -7.89 46.00
N ILE A 36 -58.19 -7.75 45.69
CA ILE A 36 -59.09 -6.59 45.78
C ILE A 36 -59.41 -5.85 44.47
N LEU A 37 -60.67 -6.04 44.07
CA LEU A 37 -61.45 -5.29 43.10
C LEU A 37 -61.57 -3.81 43.51
N GLN A 38 -61.08 -2.88 42.68
CA GLN A 38 -61.66 -1.55 42.56
C GLN A 38 -61.56 -1.05 41.11
N VAL A 39 -62.68 -0.52 40.63
CA VAL A 39 -62.90 0.03 39.30
C VAL A 39 -62.38 1.47 39.26
N HIS A 40 -61.26 1.73 38.59
CA HIS A 40 -60.89 3.04 38.01
C HIS A 40 -59.89 2.84 36.86
N PRO A 41 -59.97 3.62 35.76
CA PRO A 41 -59.07 3.47 34.63
C PRO A 41 -57.74 4.18 34.95
N CYS A 42 -56.78 3.44 35.48
CA CYS A 42 -55.42 3.92 35.62
C CYS A 42 -54.66 3.58 34.32
N VAL A 43 -54.12 4.60 33.65
CA VAL A 43 -53.22 4.44 32.50
C VAL A 43 -51.99 3.69 33.00
N SER A 44 -51.96 2.39 32.75
CA SER A 44 -50.84 1.53 33.12
C SER A 44 -49.65 1.85 32.23
N VAL A 45 -48.63 2.45 32.84
CA VAL A 45 -47.31 2.62 32.24
C VAL A 45 -46.81 1.24 31.80
N LEU A 46 -46.51 1.12 30.50
CA LEU A 46 -45.86 -0.05 29.91
C LEU A 46 -44.64 -0.40 30.77
N HIS A 47 -44.73 -1.50 31.51
CA HIS A 47 -43.61 -2.00 32.29
C HIS A 47 -42.47 -2.29 31.33
N SER A 48 -41.32 -1.65 31.51
CA SER A 48 -40.12 -1.96 30.75
C SER A 48 -39.71 -3.40 31.11
N VAL A 49 -40.01 -4.34 30.23
CA VAL A 49 -39.53 -5.72 30.35
C VAL A 49 -38.03 -5.68 30.11
N THR A 50 -37.26 -5.52 31.18
CA THR A 50 -35.81 -5.61 31.13
C THR A 50 -35.46 -7.08 30.99
N ILE A 51 -35.19 -7.52 29.76
CA ILE A 51 -34.73 -8.90 29.50
C ILE A 51 -33.32 -9.05 30.08
N GLN A 52 -33.24 -9.54 31.31
CA GLN A 52 -31.97 -9.87 31.95
C GLN A 52 -31.50 -11.23 31.41
N GLN A 53 -30.56 -11.21 30.46
CA GLN A 53 -29.88 -12.43 30.01
C GLN A 53 -29.05 -13.00 31.15
N ASN A 54 -29.62 -13.93 31.91
CA ASN A 54 -28.88 -14.64 32.94
C ASN A 54 -28.06 -15.76 32.29
N ARG A 55 -26.75 -15.55 32.14
CA ARG A 55 -25.83 -16.59 31.66
C ARG A 55 -25.40 -17.42 32.85
N GLN A 56 -25.77 -18.70 32.88
CA GLN A 56 -25.27 -19.62 33.91
C GLN A 56 -23.78 -19.92 33.65
N SER A 57 -22.88 -19.15 34.27
CA SER A 57 -21.45 -19.42 34.25
C SER A 57 -21.04 -20.17 35.52
N SER A 58 -20.59 -21.42 35.38
CA SER A 58 -19.95 -22.18 36.45
C SER A 58 -18.43 -22.20 36.25
N PHE A 59 -17.67 -22.70 37.24
CA PHE A 59 -16.23 -22.93 37.10
C PHE A 59 -15.92 -23.90 35.95
N PHE A 60 -16.66 -25.01 35.87
CA PHE A 60 -16.49 -26.05 34.86
C PHE A 60 -16.84 -25.62 33.44
N ASN A 61 -17.64 -24.55 33.28
CA ASN A 61 -18.03 -24.02 31.97
C ASN A 61 -17.12 -22.87 31.49
N LYS A 62 -15.98 -22.61 32.15
CA LYS A 62 -15.02 -21.58 31.73
C LYS A 62 -14.10 -22.11 30.64
N LEU A 63 -14.03 -21.37 29.54
CA LEU A 63 -13.14 -21.68 28.42
C LEU A 63 -11.82 -20.94 28.52
N THR A 64 -10.84 -21.41 27.77
CA THR A 64 -9.54 -20.74 27.67
C THR A 64 -9.65 -19.43 26.89
N ALA A 65 -8.74 -18.49 27.15
CA ALA A 65 -8.72 -17.20 26.46
C ALA A 65 -8.62 -17.37 24.92
N ASN A 66 -7.90 -18.37 24.44
CA ASN A 66 -7.76 -18.64 23.01
C ASN A 66 -9.09 -19.03 22.35
N GLU A 67 -9.91 -19.85 23.01
CA GLU A 67 -11.22 -20.26 22.52
C GLU A 67 -12.21 -19.09 22.53
N LEU A 68 -12.21 -18.29 23.60
CA LEU A 68 -13.02 -17.08 23.70
C LEU A 68 -12.67 -16.09 22.59
N TRP A 69 -11.38 -15.80 22.39
CA TRP A 69 -10.94 -14.89 21.33
C TRP A 69 -11.22 -15.43 19.93
N ARG A 70 -11.10 -16.74 19.71
CA ARG A 70 -11.46 -17.39 18.44
C ARG A 70 -12.93 -17.14 18.08
N GLY A 71 -13.83 -17.29 19.06
CA GLY A 71 -15.26 -17.00 18.89
C GLY A 71 -15.54 -15.51 18.66
N VAL A 72 -14.89 -14.63 19.42
CA VAL A 72 -15.10 -13.17 19.33
C VAL A 72 -14.62 -12.57 18.01
N LEU A 73 -13.46 -13.01 17.51
CA LEU A 73 -12.85 -12.49 16.27
C LEU A 73 -13.54 -13.04 15.02
N ALA A 74 -14.07 -14.27 15.07
CA ALA A 74 -14.80 -14.92 13.98
C ALA A 74 -14.06 -14.90 12.62
N GLU A 75 -12.73 -15.00 12.62
CA GLU A 75 -11.91 -14.81 11.41
C GLU A 75 -12.11 -15.90 10.35
N SER A 76 -12.46 -17.11 10.78
CA SER A 76 -12.66 -18.29 9.91
C SER A 76 -14.09 -18.45 9.36
N GLY A 77 -14.99 -17.51 9.65
CA GLY A 77 -16.39 -17.60 9.25
C GLY A 77 -16.66 -17.51 7.73
N THR A 78 -17.81 -18.00 7.29
CA THR A 78 -18.25 -17.96 5.88
C THR A 78 -18.32 -16.53 5.32
N GLY A 79 -18.63 -15.55 6.17
CA GLY A 79 -18.65 -14.13 5.81
C GLY A 79 -17.28 -13.57 5.43
N ALA A 80 -16.20 -14.06 6.04
CA ALA A 80 -14.83 -13.63 5.77
C ALA A 80 -14.33 -14.14 4.40
N ARG A 81 -14.76 -15.35 3.99
CA ARG A 81 -14.29 -16.01 2.75
C ARG A 81 -14.64 -15.24 1.47
N LYS A 82 -15.84 -14.65 1.40
CA LYS A 82 -16.36 -13.97 0.19
C LYS A 82 -16.55 -12.46 0.36
N GLY A 83 -15.88 -11.85 1.34
CA GLY A 83 -15.91 -10.39 1.54
C GLY A 83 -17.28 -9.82 1.94
N ARG A 84 -18.13 -10.61 2.62
CA ARG A 84 -19.47 -10.19 3.06
C ARG A 84 -19.42 -9.23 4.26
N GLY A 85 -18.32 -9.25 5.02
CA GLY A 85 -18.12 -8.39 6.19
C GLY A 85 -17.45 -7.05 5.87
N LYS A 86 -18.03 -5.94 6.37
CA LYS A 86 -17.41 -4.61 6.32
C LYS A 86 -16.19 -4.57 7.27
N ARG A 87 -15.12 -3.88 6.86
CA ARG A 87 -13.86 -3.78 7.64
C ARG A 87 -13.75 -2.52 8.50
N THR A 88 -14.77 -1.67 8.52
CA THR A 88 -14.74 -0.36 9.20
C THR A 88 -14.57 -0.47 10.72
N LYS A 89 -15.20 -1.47 11.36
CA LYS A 89 -15.11 -1.74 12.80
C LYS A 89 -14.65 -3.17 13.06
N LYS A 90 -13.42 -3.52 12.63
CA LYS A 90 -12.85 -4.85 12.89
C LYS A 90 -12.51 -4.98 14.38
N LYS A 91 -12.91 -6.09 15.01
CA LYS A 91 -12.47 -6.46 16.37
C LYS A 91 -10.98 -6.80 16.37
N LEU A 92 -10.28 -6.39 17.41
CA LEU A 92 -8.84 -6.61 17.60
C LEU A 92 -8.61 -7.48 18.83
N LYS A 93 -7.76 -8.50 18.70
CA LYS A 93 -7.32 -9.31 19.85
C LYS A 93 -6.56 -8.41 20.83
N LYS A 94 -6.85 -8.57 22.12
CA LYS A 94 -6.06 -7.99 23.22
C LYS A 94 -5.63 -9.12 24.14
N ASP A 95 -4.35 -9.18 24.44
CA ASP A 95 -3.82 -10.11 25.42
C ASP A 95 -4.09 -9.57 26.82
N LEU A 96 -4.75 -10.36 27.66
CA LEU A 96 -5.13 -9.99 29.03
C LEU A 96 -4.09 -10.42 30.06
N ASN A 97 -3.18 -11.34 29.70
CA ASN A 97 -2.13 -11.83 30.60
C ASN A 97 -0.93 -10.87 30.64
N ARG A 98 -0.81 -9.99 29.65
CA ARG A 98 0.26 -8.99 29.58
C ARG A 98 0.11 -7.96 30.71
N GLY A 99 1.18 -7.77 31.49
CA GLY A 99 1.22 -6.81 32.59
C GLY A 99 0.63 -7.35 33.90
N GLN A 100 0.35 -8.65 33.99
CA GLN A 100 -0.02 -9.31 35.24
C GLN A 100 1.21 -10.02 35.82
N MET A 101 1.41 -9.89 37.13
CA MET A 101 2.46 -10.58 37.87
C MET A 101 1.85 -11.76 38.64
N LEU A 102 2.59 -12.86 38.75
CA LEU A 102 2.15 -14.01 39.54
C LEU A 102 2.13 -13.64 41.02
N GLY A 103 1.11 -14.13 41.75
CA GLY A 103 0.91 -13.81 43.17
C GLY A 103 0.20 -12.49 43.44
N GLU A 104 0.05 -11.60 42.45
CA GLU A 104 -0.70 -10.37 42.59
C GLU A 104 -2.21 -10.58 42.43
N GLY A 105 -2.98 -9.97 43.34
CA GLY A 105 -4.43 -10.09 43.37
C GLY A 105 -5.10 -8.90 44.03
N ARG A 106 -6.43 -8.81 43.91
CA ARG A 106 -7.21 -7.68 44.46
C ARG A 106 -7.08 -7.55 45.98
N SER A 107 -6.90 -8.67 46.67
CA SER A 107 -6.75 -8.76 48.12
C SER A 107 -5.42 -8.21 48.65
N GLY A 108 -4.41 -8.01 47.79
CA GLY A 108 -3.14 -7.37 48.17
C GLY A 108 -2.25 -8.22 49.07
N TYR A 109 -2.35 -9.55 49.03
CA TYR A 109 -1.45 -10.44 49.78
C TYR A 109 -0.04 -10.46 49.19
N LEU A 110 0.94 -10.51 50.09
CA LEU A 110 2.37 -10.68 49.82
C LEU A 110 2.77 -12.11 50.20
N TRP A 111 3.13 -12.88 49.19
CA TRP A 111 3.58 -14.25 49.23
C TRP A 111 5.10 -14.28 49.04
N PRO A 112 5.87 -14.58 50.11
CA PRO A 112 7.33 -14.75 50.01
C PRO A 112 7.68 -15.79 48.95
N GLY A 113 8.51 -15.43 47.97
CA GLY A 113 8.92 -16.28 46.84
C GLY A 113 8.06 -16.17 45.58
N LEU A 114 6.94 -15.44 45.60
CA LEU A 114 6.10 -15.18 44.41
C LEU A 114 6.11 -13.69 44.05
N ASN A 115 5.52 -12.84 44.90
CA ASN A 115 5.45 -11.40 44.70
C ASN A 115 6.21 -10.58 45.76
N ALA A 116 6.70 -11.22 46.82
CA ALA A 116 7.62 -10.64 47.78
C ALA A 116 8.93 -11.45 47.87
N PRO A 117 10.08 -10.82 48.16
CA PRO A 117 11.32 -11.56 48.34
C PRO A 117 11.27 -12.44 49.60
N ILE A 118 11.90 -13.62 49.55
CA ILE A 118 11.87 -14.61 50.65
C ILE A 118 12.54 -14.06 51.91
N VAL A 119 13.66 -13.35 51.76
CA VAL A 119 14.44 -12.78 52.87
C VAL A 119 14.46 -11.26 52.72
N LYS A 120 14.21 -10.55 53.82
CA LYS A 120 14.39 -9.09 53.91
C LYS A 120 15.05 -8.78 55.25
N SER A 121 16.16 -8.05 55.21
CA SER A 121 16.98 -7.70 56.38
C SER A 121 17.45 -8.91 57.21
N GLY A 122 17.80 -10.02 56.54
CA GLY A 122 18.34 -11.22 57.19
C GLY A 122 17.31 -12.18 57.80
N SER A 123 16.03 -11.79 57.88
CA SER A 123 14.93 -12.64 58.34
C SER A 123 14.04 -13.15 57.20
N VAL A 124 13.54 -14.38 57.31
CA VAL A 124 12.54 -14.95 56.39
C VAL A 124 11.22 -14.19 56.56
N GLN A 125 10.65 -13.72 55.46
CA GLN A 125 9.36 -13.03 55.49
C GLN A 125 8.21 -14.01 55.72
N THR A 126 7.19 -13.55 56.44
CA THR A 126 5.90 -14.23 56.58
C THR A 126 4.89 -13.69 55.57
N ILE A 127 3.78 -14.39 55.38
CA ILE A 127 2.66 -13.91 54.55
C ILE A 127 2.15 -12.60 55.15
N ALA A 128 2.12 -11.55 54.34
CA ALA A 128 1.66 -10.22 54.74
C ALA A 128 0.55 -9.73 53.81
N LYS A 129 -0.12 -8.64 54.19
CA LYS A 129 -1.12 -7.97 53.36
C LYS A 129 -0.75 -6.49 53.26
N ARG A 130 -0.86 -5.92 52.06
CA ARG A 130 -0.64 -4.48 51.84
C ARG A 130 -1.73 -3.64 52.51
N ASP A 131 -1.37 -2.41 52.85
CA ASP A 131 -2.34 -1.39 53.26
C ASP A 131 -3.28 -1.07 52.09
N GLN A 132 -4.50 -0.66 52.42
CA GLN A 132 -5.51 -0.38 51.41
C GLN A 132 -5.08 0.74 50.44
N VAL A 133 -4.44 1.79 50.96
CA VAL A 133 -3.91 2.91 50.16
C VAL A 133 -2.84 2.42 49.17
N GLN A 134 -1.86 1.66 49.65
CA GLN A 134 -0.78 1.11 48.80
C GLN A 134 -1.34 0.18 47.70
N GLN A 135 -2.37 -0.60 48.04
CA GLN A 135 -3.03 -1.48 47.09
C GLN A 135 -3.80 -0.70 46.01
N GLU A 136 -4.47 0.39 46.37
CA GLU A 136 -5.17 1.27 45.44
C GLU A 136 -4.19 2.01 44.51
N GLU A 137 -3.06 2.50 45.05
CA GLU A 137 -1.98 3.11 44.26
C GLU A 137 -1.42 2.14 43.23
N MET A 138 -1.09 0.92 43.62
CA MET A 138 -0.58 -0.11 42.71
C MET A 138 -1.60 -0.49 41.62
N GLN A 139 -2.89 -0.57 41.97
CA GLN A 139 -3.95 -0.78 40.97
C GLN A 139 -4.06 0.41 40.01
N ALA A 140 -3.96 1.64 40.50
CA ALA A 140 -3.96 2.84 39.68
C ALA A 140 -2.76 2.88 38.73
N GLU A 141 -1.57 2.48 39.20
CA GLU A 141 -0.38 2.33 38.36
C GLU A 141 -0.57 1.28 37.26
N MET A 142 -1.14 0.12 37.59
CA MET A 142 -1.45 -0.93 36.61
C MET A 142 -2.41 -0.42 35.52
N ILE A 143 -3.40 0.38 35.90
CA ILE A 143 -4.34 1.04 34.96
C ILE A 143 -3.59 2.06 34.09
N LYS A 144 -2.74 2.90 34.68
CA LYS A 144 -1.92 3.87 33.94
C LYS A 144 -1.05 3.18 32.89
N GLN A 145 -0.32 2.12 33.26
CA GLN A 145 0.52 1.35 32.34
C GLN A 145 -0.31 0.74 31.19
N ARG A 146 -1.50 0.22 31.49
CA ARG A 146 -2.43 -0.31 30.48
C ARG A 146 -2.88 0.77 29.51
N ASP A 147 -3.25 1.95 30.00
CA ASP A 147 -3.74 3.06 29.18
C ASP A 147 -2.64 3.67 28.33
N GLU A 148 -1.42 3.79 28.88
CA GLU A 148 -0.22 4.16 28.11
C GLU A 148 0.06 3.16 26.99
N TRP A 149 -0.06 1.87 27.26
CA TRP A 149 0.15 0.83 26.26
C TRP A 149 -0.91 0.90 25.14
N ASP A 150 -2.18 1.08 25.51
CA ASP A 150 -3.26 1.26 24.54
C ASP A 150 -3.07 2.56 23.73
N LYS A 151 -2.57 3.65 24.34
CA LYS A 151 -2.22 4.90 23.64
C LYS A 151 -1.11 4.65 22.63
N LYS A 152 0.00 4.00 23.02
CA LYS A 152 1.11 3.63 22.14
C LYS A 152 0.63 2.77 20.96
N ARG A 153 -0.28 1.82 21.19
CA ARG A 153 -0.87 0.98 20.13
C ARG A 153 -1.77 1.74 19.17
N ARG A 154 -2.50 2.77 19.62
CA ARG A 154 -3.38 3.60 18.79
C ARG A 154 -2.62 4.61 17.95
N THR A 155 -1.44 5.04 18.40
CA THR A 155 -0.59 5.98 17.68
C THR A 155 -0.17 5.40 16.32
N ARG A 156 -0.55 6.10 15.24
CA ARG A 156 -0.19 5.71 13.87
C ARG A 156 1.13 6.36 13.48
N ILE A 157 2.10 5.53 13.09
CA ILE A 157 3.38 5.99 12.55
C ILE A 157 3.12 6.73 11.23
N LYS A 158 3.68 7.94 11.09
CA LYS A 158 3.65 8.71 9.84
C LYS A 158 4.46 7.93 8.79
N ARG A 159 3.84 7.64 7.65
CA ARG A 159 4.50 6.95 6.53
C ARG A 159 4.65 7.94 5.40
N GLU A 160 5.79 7.91 4.71
CA GLU A 160 5.95 8.64 3.47
C GLU A 160 4.93 8.13 2.46
N ARG A 161 4.23 9.05 1.81
CA ARG A 161 3.23 8.72 0.79
C ARG A 161 3.92 8.62 -0.57
N GLY A 162 3.38 7.78 -1.45
CA GLY A 162 3.75 7.78 -2.86
C GLY A 162 3.08 8.91 -3.63
N TRP A 163 2.56 8.61 -4.82
CA TRP A 163 1.91 9.60 -5.67
C TRP A 163 0.65 10.21 -5.04
N THR A 164 -0.15 9.41 -4.32
CA THR A 164 -1.35 9.85 -3.59
C THR A 164 -1.43 9.15 -2.23
N GLY A 165 -2.25 9.66 -1.31
CA GLY A 165 -2.27 9.17 0.09
C GLY A 165 -2.65 7.69 0.25
N ASN A 166 -3.59 7.18 -0.55
CA ASN A 166 -4.04 5.79 -0.47
C ASN A 166 -3.44 4.88 -1.55
N SER A 167 -2.71 5.43 -2.51
CA SER A 167 -2.09 4.64 -3.59
C SER A 167 -0.77 4.04 -3.13
N TRP A 168 -0.47 2.85 -3.66
CA TRP A 168 0.85 2.23 -3.50
C TRP A 168 1.87 2.74 -4.52
N GLY A 169 1.42 3.33 -5.63
CA GLY A 169 2.32 3.82 -6.67
C GLY A 169 3.25 4.91 -6.12
N GLY A 170 4.56 4.73 -6.32
CA GLY A 170 5.63 5.60 -5.84
C GLY A 170 6.11 5.32 -4.42
N VAL A 171 5.53 4.37 -3.68
CA VAL A 171 5.99 3.99 -2.33
C VAL A 171 7.24 3.12 -2.44
N SER A 172 8.26 3.40 -1.63
CA SER A 172 9.46 2.58 -1.47
C SER A 172 9.15 1.33 -0.61
N ILE A 173 9.64 0.18 -1.05
CA ILE A 173 9.53 -1.10 -0.30
C ILE A 173 10.83 -1.39 0.46
N GLY A 174 11.92 -0.71 0.14
CA GLY A 174 13.27 -1.00 0.61
C GLY A 174 14.00 -2.01 -0.28
N ALA A 175 15.26 -2.27 0.04
CA ALA A 175 16.15 -3.12 -0.74
C ALA A 175 15.61 -4.56 -0.95
N PRO A 176 15.99 -5.23 -2.05
CA PRO A 176 15.70 -6.65 -2.28
C PRO A 176 16.20 -7.55 -1.13
N ASP A 177 15.55 -8.71 -0.94
CA ASP A 177 16.02 -9.65 0.08
C ASP A 177 17.34 -10.29 -0.39
N PRO A 178 18.30 -10.59 0.51
CA PRO A 178 19.58 -11.18 0.12
C PRO A 178 19.42 -12.57 -0.47
N GLY A 179 20.30 -12.91 -1.41
CA GLY A 179 20.34 -14.21 -2.08
C GLY A 179 20.88 -15.32 -1.16
N PRO A 180 20.62 -16.60 -1.49
CA PRO A 180 21.15 -17.73 -0.72
C PRO A 180 22.68 -17.85 -0.78
N ASN A 181 23.33 -17.25 -1.78
CA ASN A 181 24.78 -17.30 -2.01
C ASN A 181 25.53 -16.16 -1.31
N GLY A 182 24.89 -15.40 -0.40
CA GLY A 182 25.48 -14.22 0.24
C GLY A 182 25.41 -12.93 -0.59
N GLU A 183 24.69 -12.95 -1.72
CA GLU A 183 24.45 -11.75 -2.55
C GLU A 183 23.59 -10.73 -1.78
N THR A 184 24.08 -9.50 -1.69
CA THR A 184 23.42 -8.40 -0.96
C THR A 184 23.15 -7.24 -1.92
N TYR A 185 22.01 -6.55 -1.75
CA TYR A 185 21.52 -5.52 -2.67
C TYR A 185 21.18 -4.20 -1.94
N GLU A 186 22.00 -3.81 -0.97
CA GLU A 186 21.76 -2.62 -0.13
C GLU A 186 21.69 -1.31 -0.94
N ASP A 187 22.43 -1.23 -2.04
CA ASP A 187 22.46 -0.06 -2.93
C ASP A 187 21.18 0.12 -3.77
N PHE A 188 20.30 -0.89 -3.80
CA PHE A 188 19.09 -0.85 -4.62
C PHE A 188 17.89 -0.29 -3.86
N ASP A 189 17.24 0.73 -4.42
CA ASP A 189 15.88 1.12 -4.00
C ASP A 189 14.84 0.40 -4.86
N CYS A 190 13.71 0.07 -4.25
CA CYS A 190 12.61 -0.62 -4.89
C CYS A 190 11.33 0.20 -4.74
N ARG A 191 10.75 0.64 -5.86
CA ARG A 191 9.51 1.42 -5.85
C ARG A 191 8.38 0.71 -6.58
N VAL A 192 7.20 0.81 -5.98
CA VAL A 192 5.98 0.24 -6.56
C VAL A 192 5.48 1.14 -7.68
N ILE A 193 5.18 0.57 -8.84
CA ILE A 193 4.54 1.29 -9.94
C ILE A 193 3.02 1.07 -9.91
N GLU A 194 2.58 -0.18 -9.74
CA GLU A 194 1.18 -0.51 -9.78
C GLU A 194 0.83 -1.71 -8.89
N VAL A 195 -0.29 -1.62 -8.17
CA VAL A 195 -0.87 -2.74 -7.42
C VAL A 195 -2.33 -2.91 -7.82
N LYS A 196 -2.65 -4.03 -8.46
CA LYS A 196 -3.98 -4.38 -8.93
C LYS A 196 -4.55 -5.56 -8.14
N ASN A 197 -5.83 -5.47 -7.78
CA ASN A 197 -6.59 -6.66 -7.40
C ASN A 197 -7.16 -7.27 -8.68
N VAL A 198 -6.80 -8.51 -8.98
CA VAL A 198 -7.30 -9.28 -10.12
C VAL A 198 -8.12 -10.46 -9.61
N PHE A 199 -9.09 -10.92 -10.39
CA PHE A 199 -9.99 -12.00 -10.00
C PHE A 199 -9.94 -13.11 -11.04
N ASN A 200 -9.94 -14.36 -10.58
CA ASN A 200 -10.11 -15.53 -11.42
C ASN A 200 -11.37 -16.30 -10.99
N MET A 201 -12.13 -16.83 -11.94
CA MET A 201 -13.27 -17.69 -11.61
C MET A 201 -12.77 -19.12 -11.38
N THR A 202 -13.21 -19.74 -10.30
CA THR A 202 -12.86 -21.11 -9.91
C THR A 202 -14.12 -21.89 -9.60
N ALA A 203 -14.13 -23.19 -9.89
CA ALA A 203 -15.30 -24.03 -9.70
C ALA A 203 -15.78 -24.09 -8.23
N LYS A 204 -14.85 -24.17 -7.27
CA LYS A 204 -15.17 -24.32 -5.84
C LYS A 204 -15.42 -22.99 -5.14
N GLU A 205 -14.51 -22.03 -5.28
CA GLU A 205 -14.57 -20.77 -4.51
C GLU A 205 -15.42 -19.70 -5.22
N GLY A 206 -15.63 -19.84 -6.54
CA GLY A 206 -16.16 -18.79 -7.40
C GLY A 206 -15.06 -17.76 -7.70
N ARG A 207 -15.32 -16.48 -7.42
CA ARG A 207 -14.38 -15.38 -7.69
C ARG A 207 -13.21 -15.40 -6.69
N LYS A 208 -12.09 -15.98 -7.08
CA LYS A 208 -10.84 -15.99 -6.32
C LYS A 208 -10.05 -14.72 -6.55
N LYS A 209 -9.83 -13.95 -5.49
CA LYS A 209 -9.01 -12.73 -5.52
C LYS A 209 -7.52 -13.07 -5.55
N SER A 210 -6.76 -12.37 -6.38
CA SER A 210 -5.30 -12.30 -6.32
C SER A 210 -4.83 -10.86 -6.46
N VAL A 211 -3.62 -10.58 -6.02
CA VAL A 211 -2.97 -9.28 -6.14
C VAL A 211 -1.83 -9.41 -7.14
N SER A 212 -1.79 -8.48 -8.10
CA SER A 212 -0.70 -8.30 -9.05
C SER A 212 0.03 -7.02 -8.72
N ALA A 213 1.34 -7.10 -8.54
CA ALA A 213 2.21 -5.98 -8.22
C ALA A 213 3.29 -5.81 -9.29
N LEU A 214 3.43 -4.59 -9.81
CA LEU A 214 4.51 -4.19 -10.69
C LEU A 214 5.48 -3.32 -9.88
N VAL A 215 6.72 -3.78 -9.76
CA VAL A 215 7.78 -3.13 -8.98
C VAL A 215 8.97 -2.88 -9.90
N VAL A 216 9.65 -1.76 -9.68
CA VAL A 216 10.89 -1.38 -10.36
C VAL A 216 11.96 -1.28 -9.29
N VAL A 217 13.16 -1.75 -9.62
CA VAL A 217 14.36 -1.71 -8.77
C VAL A 217 15.46 -0.98 -9.52
N GLY A 218 16.32 -0.26 -8.81
CA GLY A 218 17.50 0.35 -9.41
C GLY A 218 18.45 0.92 -8.37
N ASN A 219 19.70 1.09 -8.78
CA ASN A 219 20.81 1.53 -7.91
C ASN A 219 21.16 3.02 -8.08
N GLY A 220 20.42 3.76 -8.92
CA GLY A 220 20.72 5.16 -9.24
C GLY A 220 21.94 5.37 -10.16
N ASN A 221 22.60 4.30 -10.58
CA ASN A 221 23.85 4.31 -11.34
C ASN A 221 23.71 3.60 -12.69
N GLY A 222 22.61 3.86 -13.39
CA GLY A 222 22.33 3.29 -14.71
C GLY A 222 21.78 1.86 -14.70
N VAL A 223 21.79 1.15 -13.57
CA VAL A 223 21.27 -0.22 -13.48
C VAL A 223 19.87 -0.21 -12.91
N ALA A 224 18.90 -0.67 -13.69
CA ALA A 224 17.52 -0.79 -13.23
C ALA A 224 16.80 -1.97 -13.88
N GLY A 225 15.81 -2.52 -13.19
CA GLY A 225 14.99 -3.63 -13.68
C GLY A 225 13.57 -3.53 -13.18
N PHE A 226 12.67 -4.32 -13.76
CA PHE A 226 11.29 -4.36 -13.32
C PHE A 226 10.73 -5.78 -13.40
N ALA A 227 9.81 -6.10 -12.50
CA ALA A 227 9.12 -7.38 -12.55
C ALA A 227 7.68 -7.30 -12.04
N LEU A 228 6.90 -8.29 -12.47
CA LEU A 228 5.53 -8.51 -12.01
C LEU A 228 5.51 -9.67 -11.01
N GLY A 229 4.94 -9.44 -9.84
CA GLY A 229 4.67 -10.45 -8.82
C GLY A 229 3.16 -10.66 -8.64
N LYS A 230 2.72 -11.92 -8.54
CA LYS A 230 1.32 -12.26 -8.28
C LYS A 230 1.20 -13.22 -7.11
N ALA A 231 0.32 -12.91 -6.16
CA ALA A 231 0.02 -13.76 -5.00
C ALA A 231 -1.39 -13.48 -4.45
N SER A 232 -1.85 -14.29 -3.50
CA SER A 232 -3.12 -14.04 -2.78
C SER A 232 -3.00 -12.82 -1.84
N ASP A 233 -1.90 -12.73 -1.11
CA ASP A 233 -1.57 -11.60 -0.24
C ASP A 233 -0.71 -10.56 -0.95
N ARG A 234 -0.96 -9.28 -0.62
CA ARG A 234 -0.27 -8.13 -1.22
C ARG A 234 1.21 -8.12 -0.85
N MET A 235 1.56 -8.35 0.41
CA MET A 235 2.95 -8.26 0.87
C MET A 235 3.81 -9.34 0.21
N VAL A 236 3.24 -10.55 0.05
CA VAL A 236 3.87 -11.64 -0.68
C VAL A 236 4.04 -11.31 -2.17
N ALA A 237 3.04 -10.68 -2.81
CA ALA A 237 3.16 -10.28 -4.22
C ALA A 237 4.26 -9.22 -4.42
N LEU A 238 4.35 -8.24 -3.52
CA LEU A 238 5.40 -7.22 -3.54
C LEU A 238 6.79 -7.84 -3.36
N ARG A 239 6.96 -8.75 -2.39
CA ARG A 239 8.24 -9.47 -2.18
C ARG A 239 8.66 -10.25 -3.42
N LYS A 240 7.73 -11.01 -4.02
CA LYS A 240 7.99 -11.75 -5.26
C LYS A 240 8.39 -10.84 -6.41
N ALA A 241 7.72 -9.69 -6.57
CA ALA A 241 8.06 -8.73 -7.62
C ALA A 241 9.45 -8.12 -7.37
N LYS A 242 9.74 -7.73 -6.13
CA LYS A 242 11.01 -7.14 -5.70
C LYS A 242 12.19 -8.06 -6.03
N ASN A 243 12.17 -9.29 -5.49
CA ASN A 243 13.30 -10.21 -5.64
C ASN A 243 13.44 -10.69 -7.10
N ARG A 244 12.32 -10.83 -7.82
CA ARG A 244 12.36 -11.19 -9.24
C ARG A 244 12.98 -10.11 -10.11
N ALA A 245 12.78 -8.82 -9.80
CA ALA A 245 13.23 -7.72 -10.63
C ALA A 245 14.76 -7.63 -10.73
N VAL A 246 15.48 -8.05 -9.68
CA VAL A 246 16.95 -8.07 -9.63
C VAL A 246 17.56 -9.05 -10.63
N HIS A 247 16.83 -10.09 -11.01
CA HIS A 247 17.29 -11.03 -12.04
C HIS A 247 17.08 -10.53 -13.48
N TYR A 248 16.36 -9.41 -13.67
CA TYR A 248 16.06 -8.82 -14.97
C TYR A 248 16.48 -7.34 -14.99
N LEU A 249 17.76 -7.10 -14.73
CA LEU A 249 18.35 -5.77 -14.76
C LEU A 249 18.76 -5.39 -16.19
N HIS A 250 18.60 -4.12 -16.50
CA HIS A 250 19.10 -3.46 -17.69
C HIS A 250 20.14 -2.43 -17.27
N TYR A 251 21.25 -2.39 -18.01
CA TYR A 251 22.16 -1.26 -17.95
C TYR A 251 21.67 -0.20 -18.95
N ILE A 252 21.47 1.01 -18.45
CA ILE A 252 20.99 2.16 -19.21
C ILE A 252 22.09 3.20 -19.19
N GLU A 253 22.62 3.46 -20.38
CA GLU A 253 23.65 4.45 -20.59
C GLU A 253 23.09 5.86 -20.39
N ARG A 254 23.92 6.76 -19.86
CA ARG A 254 23.52 8.13 -19.55
C ARG A 254 24.57 9.07 -20.12
N TYR A 255 24.11 10.10 -20.83
CA TYR A 255 24.98 11.19 -21.25
C TYR A 255 25.29 12.07 -20.04
N ASN A 256 26.58 12.28 -19.78
CA ASN A 256 27.09 13.08 -18.65
C ASN A 256 26.43 12.71 -17.30
N ASN A 257 26.08 11.43 -17.13
CA ASN A 257 25.38 10.88 -15.96
C ASN A 257 24.03 11.51 -15.58
N HIS A 258 23.43 12.36 -16.43
CA HIS A 258 22.23 13.13 -16.07
C HIS A 258 21.05 12.95 -17.05
N THR A 259 21.31 12.73 -18.35
CA THR A 259 20.28 12.63 -19.40
C THR A 259 20.54 11.47 -20.39
N ILE A 260 19.69 11.36 -21.41
CA ILE A 260 19.79 10.38 -22.51
C ILE A 260 20.67 10.91 -23.66
N TYR A 261 21.20 10.04 -24.53
CA TYR A 261 22.12 10.46 -25.60
C TYR A 261 21.45 11.27 -26.73
N HIS A 262 20.25 10.87 -27.15
CA HIS A 262 19.49 11.51 -28.23
C HIS A 262 17.98 11.40 -27.98
N ASP A 263 17.17 12.00 -28.85
CA ASP A 263 15.71 11.92 -28.76
C ASP A 263 15.18 10.55 -29.18
N ILE A 264 14.45 9.88 -28.29
CA ILE A 264 14.07 8.46 -28.46
C ILE A 264 12.59 8.30 -28.78
N THR A 265 12.34 7.68 -29.93
CA THR A 265 11.08 7.08 -30.45
C THR A 265 10.80 5.67 -29.98
N SER A 266 10.13 5.44 -28.85
CA SER A 266 9.80 4.07 -28.43
C SER A 266 8.30 3.80 -28.44
N SER A 267 7.92 2.63 -28.94
CA SER A 267 6.55 2.14 -28.85
C SER A 267 6.54 0.69 -28.40
N PHE A 268 5.57 0.36 -27.56
CA PHE A 268 5.29 -1.01 -27.18
C PHE A 268 3.78 -1.24 -27.23
N LYS A 269 3.36 -2.12 -28.14
CA LYS A 269 1.93 -2.31 -28.47
C LYS A 269 1.29 -0.95 -28.84
N ARG A 270 0.18 -0.59 -28.20
CA ARG A 270 -0.54 0.68 -28.42
C ARG A 270 -0.06 1.83 -27.52
N THR A 271 1.08 1.69 -26.85
CA THR A 271 1.66 2.71 -25.99
C THR A 271 2.90 3.28 -26.68
N SER A 272 2.91 4.58 -26.97
CA SER A 272 4.07 5.27 -27.53
C SER A 272 4.63 6.29 -26.53
N ILE A 273 5.95 6.37 -26.49
CA ILE A 273 6.72 7.28 -25.63
C ILE A 273 7.72 8.01 -26.53
N ARG A 274 7.57 9.34 -26.59
CA ARG A 274 8.54 10.26 -27.18
C ARG A 274 9.35 10.84 -26.03
N MET A 275 10.64 10.57 -26.00
CA MET A 275 11.58 11.10 -25.01
C MET A 275 12.50 12.10 -25.68
N LYS A 276 12.78 13.20 -25.00
CA LYS A 276 13.71 14.23 -25.47
C LYS A 276 14.85 14.42 -24.48
N LYS A 277 16.07 14.52 -25.02
CA LYS A 277 17.26 14.95 -24.28
C LYS A 277 17.04 16.38 -23.80
N GLN A 278 17.49 16.68 -22.58
CA GLN A 278 17.39 18.01 -22.00
C GLN A 278 18.69 18.39 -21.29
N ASN A 279 18.97 19.68 -21.25
CA ASN A 279 20.15 20.22 -20.59
C ASN A 279 20.01 20.12 -19.06
N LEU A 280 21.15 20.26 -18.38
CA LEU A 280 21.23 20.20 -16.92
C LEU A 280 20.32 21.27 -16.28
N GLY A 281 19.53 20.88 -15.28
CA GLY A 281 18.65 21.78 -14.55
C GLY A 281 17.21 21.87 -15.08
N HIS A 282 16.91 21.22 -16.21
CA HIS A 282 15.54 21.11 -16.71
C HIS A 282 14.65 20.24 -15.78
N GLY A 283 15.24 19.21 -15.16
CA GLY A 283 14.55 18.22 -14.34
C GLY A 283 13.70 17.24 -15.14
N LEU A 284 12.96 16.39 -14.41
CA LEU A 284 12.11 15.34 -14.99
C LEU A 284 10.69 15.86 -15.30
N HIS A 285 10.44 16.21 -16.57
CA HIS A 285 9.11 16.57 -17.05
C HIS A 285 8.44 15.41 -17.79
N CYS A 286 8.02 14.41 -17.00
CA CYS A 286 7.54 13.14 -17.52
C CYS A 286 6.26 12.68 -16.80
N HIS A 287 5.66 11.58 -17.26
CA HIS A 287 4.62 10.90 -16.49
C HIS A 287 5.17 10.41 -15.14
N ARG A 288 4.38 10.50 -14.06
CA ARG A 288 4.79 10.15 -12.68
C ARG A 288 5.49 8.79 -12.52
N ALA A 289 5.09 7.79 -13.32
CA ALA A 289 5.74 6.47 -13.32
C ALA A 289 7.14 6.52 -13.94
N ILE A 290 7.30 7.25 -15.05
CA ILE A 290 8.60 7.48 -15.69
C ILE A 290 9.51 8.24 -14.73
N ILE A 291 8.99 9.27 -14.04
CA ILE A 291 9.77 10.00 -13.01
C ILE A 291 10.31 9.04 -11.96
N THR A 292 9.47 8.15 -11.41
CA THR A 292 9.91 7.15 -10.43
C THR A 292 11.00 6.23 -10.99
N ILE A 293 10.87 5.80 -12.25
CA ILE A 293 11.83 4.90 -12.90
C ILE A 293 13.15 5.62 -13.19
N CYS A 294 13.11 6.83 -13.77
CA CYS A 294 14.28 7.65 -14.05
C CYS A 294 15.10 7.94 -12.79
N LYS A 295 14.44 8.19 -11.65
CA LYS A 295 15.14 8.34 -10.36
C LYS A 295 15.89 7.07 -9.94
N LEU A 296 15.32 5.89 -10.18
CA LEU A 296 15.99 4.62 -9.88
C LEU A 296 17.12 4.29 -10.87
N ILE A 297 17.03 4.79 -12.10
CA ILE A 297 18.11 4.70 -13.09
C ILE A 297 19.21 5.72 -12.80
N GLY A 298 18.87 6.88 -12.23
CA GLY A 298 19.77 8.02 -12.08
C GLY A 298 19.75 9.00 -13.25
N ILE A 299 18.63 9.11 -13.96
CA ILE A 299 18.39 10.18 -14.95
C ILE A 299 17.70 11.33 -14.21
N THR A 300 18.30 12.53 -14.27
CA THR A 300 17.82 13.74 -13.60
C THR A 300 17.06 14.66 -14.54
N ASP A 301 17.46 14.74 -15.81
CA ASP A 301 16.92 15.70 -16.77
C ASP A 301 16.41 14.98 -18.01
N MET A 302 15.10 15.04 -18.24
CA MET A 302 14.46 14.46 -19.42
C MET A 302 13.05 14.99 -19.57
N TYR A 303 12.61 15.16 -20.82
CA TYR A 303 11.21 15.36 -21.16
C TYR A 303 10.65 14.07 -21.77
N ALA A 304 9.47 13.64 -21.35
CA ALA A 304 8.81 12.50 -21.98
C ALA A 304 7.31 12.70 -22.10
N LYS A 305 6.81 12.52 -23.33
CA LYS A 305 5.40 12.53 -23.65
C LYS A 305 4.90 11.14 -23.97
N LEU A 306 3.85 10.75 -23.27
CA LEU A 306 3.10 9.52 -23.54
C LEU A 306 1.92 9.81 -24.47
N SER A 307 1.75 8.93 -25.45
CA SER A 307 0.65 8.93 -26.40
C SER A 307 0.03 7.53 -26.53
N GLY A 308 -1.24 7.46 -26.91
CA GLY A 308 -1.99 6.19 -26.99
C GLY A 308 -2.43 5.64 -25.63
N SER A 309 -2.18 4.34 -25.40
CA SER A 309 -2.62 3.63 -24.18
C SER A 309 -1.72 3.90 -22.97
N ILE A 310 -2.30 4.31 -21.84
CA ILE A 310 -1.58 4.64 -20.59
C ILE A 310 -1.47 3.42 -19.65
N ASN A 311 -1.34 2.22 -20.20
CA ASN A 311 -1.16 1.01 -19.38
C ASN A 311 0.25 0.99 -18.78
N LEU A 312 0.36 1.02 -17.44
CA LEU A 312 1.65 1.10 -16.73
C LEU A 312 2.62 -0.04 -17.06
N LEU A 313 2.14 -1.25 -17.36
CA LEU A 313 2.99 -2.38 -17.74
C LEU A 313 3.60 -2.22 -19.15
N ASN A 314 2.81 -1.70 -20.10
CA ASN A 314 3.30 -1.48 -21.45
C ASN A 314 4.18 -0.24 -21.50
N LEU A 315 3.84 0.79 -20.72
CA LEU A 315 4.65 1.99 -20.52
C LEU A 315 6.04 1.65 -19.98
N THR A 316 6.12 0.84 -18.91
CA THR A 316 7.42 0.40 -18.35
C THR A 316 8.21 -0.37 -19.39
N ARG A 317 7.59 -1.32 -20.09
CA ARG A 317 8.26 -2.08 -21.18
C ARG A 317 8.75 -1.18 -22.32
N ALA A 318 7.94 -0.24 -22.79
CA ALA A 318 8.33 0.71 -23.83
C ALA A 318 9.52 1.57 -23.38
N LEU A 319 9.49 2.04 -22.13
CA LEU A 319 10.55 2.87 -21.57
C LEU A 319 11.89 2.13 -21.53
N PHE A 320 11.92 0.93 -20.93
CA PHE A 320 13.15 0.12 -20.86
C PHE A 320 13.63 -0.30 -22.26
N LEU A 321 12.71 -0.63 -23.18
CA LEU A 321 13.06 -0.96 -24.57
C LEU A 321 13.68 0.23 -25.31
N GLY A 322 13.15 1.43 -25.11
CA GLY A 322 13.67 2.65 -25.73
C GLY A 322 15.06 3.02 -25.18
N LEU A 323 15.20 3.03 -23.86
CA LEU A 323 16.45 3.38 -23.19
C LEU A 323 17.57 2.35 -23.44
N ALA A 324 17.23 1.06 -23.55
CA ALA A 324 18.21 0.02 -23.85
C ALA A 324 18.65 -0.02 -25.33
N LYS A 325 17.95 0.68 -26.23
CA LYS A 325 18.25 0.72 -27.67
C LYS A 325 18.94 2.01 -28.12
N GLN A 326 19.29 2.89 -27.17
CA GLN A 326 19.97 4.12 -27.53
C GLN A 326 21.40 3.80 -28.01
N GLU A 327 21.81 4.41 -29.11
CA GLU A 327 23.19 4.47 -29.60
C GLU A 327 23.96 5.56 -28.85
N THR A 328 25.17 5.22 -28.37
CA THR A 328 26.09 6.21 -27.76
C THR A 328 26.84 7.01 -28.81
N HIS A 329 27.41 8.15 -28.42
CA HIS A 329 28.28 8.93 -29.31
C HIS A 329 29.50 8.12 -29.76
N GLN A 330 30.01 7.21 -28.92
CA GLN A 330 31.15 6.37 -29.26
C GLN A 330 30.77 5.36 -30.34
N GLU A 331 29.65 4.66 -30.19
CA GLU A 331 29.14 3.74 -31.20
C GLU A 331 28.86 4.44 -32.53
N LEU A 332 28.30 5.66 -32.47
CA LEU A 332 28.05 6.47 -33.67
C LEU A 332 29.36 6.85 -34.39
N ALA A 333 30.37 7.31 -33.64
CA ALA A 333 31.70 7.61 -34.16
C ALA A 333 32.34 6.38 -34.81
N ASP A 334 32.32 5.23 -34.13
CA ASP A 334 32.91 3.99 -34.63
C ASP A 334 32.20 3.46 -35.88
N LYS A 335 30.87 3.60 -35.95
CA LYS A 335 30.05 3.18 -37.09
C LYS A 335 30.25 4.06 -38.33
N LYS A 336 30.40 5.37 -38.15
CA LYS A 336 30.57 6.31 -39.26
C LYS A 336 32.03 6.58 -39.62
N GLY A 337 32.96 6.28 -38.72
CA GLY A 337 34.38 6.60 -38.85
C GLY A 337 34.66 8.10 -38.82
N LEU A 338 33.87 8.89 -38.08
CA LEU A 338 33.96 10.35 -38.03
C LEU A 338 33.92 10.87 -36.58
N HIS A 339 34.46 12.07 -36.35
CA HIS A 339 34.39 12.73 -35.04
C HIS A 339 32.97 13.21 -34.74
N VAL A 340 32.50 12.98 -33.52
CA VAL A 340 31.22 13.51 -33.03
C VAL A 340 31.49 14.81 -32.29
N VAL A 341 30.99 15.91 -32.85
CA VAL A 341 31.18 17.27 -32.33
C VAL A 341 29.86 17.77 -31.73
N GLU A 342 29.90 18.24 -30.49
CA GLU A 342 28.78 18.91 -29.83
C GLU A 342 28.97 20.43 -29.92
N PHE A 343 27.91 21.11 -30.37
CA PHE A 343 27.79 22.56 -30.32
C PHE A 343 26.80 22.94 -29.22
N SER A 344 27.18 23.89 -28.37
CA SER A 344 26.35 24.36 -27.26
C SER A 344 26.21 25.87 -27.34
N GLU A 345 24.97 26.37 -27.23
CA GLU A 345 24.68 27.81 -27.27
C GLU A 345 25.46 28.59 -26.20
N GLU A 346 25.69 27.98 -25.03
CA GLU A 346 26.46 28.57 -23.93
C GLU A 346 27.93 28.81 -24.29
N ARG A 347 28.48 27.98 -25.19
CA ARG A 347 29.88 28.05 -25.64
C ARG A 347 30.03 28.73 -27.00
N GLY A 348 28.94 29.25 -27.57
CA GLY A 348 28.92 29.87 -28.90
C GLY A 348 29.35 28.90 -29.99
N GLY A 349 30.31 29.31 -30.82
CA GLY A 349 30.80 28.52 -31.97
C GLY A 349 31.91 27.51 -31.66
N LEU A 350 32.27 27.29 -30.40
CA LEU A 350 33.38 26.40 -30.03
C LEU A 350 33.01 24.93 -30.25
N PRO A 351 33.68 24.18 -31.15
CA PRO A 351 33.41 22.76 -31.35
C PRO A 351 34.00 21.92 -30.22
N VAL A 352 33.17 21.13 -29.53
CA VAL A 352 33.63 20.19 -28.51
C VAL A 352 33.56 18.77 -29.08
N VAL A 353 34.70 18.11 -29.24
CA VAL A 353 34.74 16.72 -29.67
C VAL A 353 34.35 15.82 -28.50
N VAL A 354 33.18 15.18 -28.59
CA VAL A 354 32.65 14.32 -27.51
C VAL A 354 33.06 12.87 -27.70
N ALA A 355 33.21 12.42 -28.94
CA ALA A 355 33.69 11.08 -29.26
C ALA A 355 34.55 11.10 -30.53
N SER A 356 35.52 10.20 -30.57
CA SER A 356 36.38 9.95 -31.74
C SER A 356 36.34 8.47 -32.09
N PRO A 357 36.40 8.11 -33.39
CA PRO A 357 36.40 6.71 -33.79
C PRO A 357 37.69 6.06 -33.32
N ARG A 358 37.57 4.83 -32.79
CA ARG A 358 38.74 4.02 -32.40
C ARG A 358 39.48 3.46 -33.61
N GLY A 359 38.74 3.26 -34.72
CA GLY A 359 39.26 2.75 -35.98
C GLY A 359 39.85 3.84 -36.88
N ALA A 360 40.00 3.51 -38.16
CA ALA A 360 40.48 4.46 -39.16
C ALA A 360 39.47 5.61 -39.34
N LEU A 361 39.95 6.84 -39.21
CA LEU A 361 39.17 8.04 -39.49
C LEU A 361 38.93 8.14 -40.99
N ARG A 362 37.65 8.25 -41.38
CA ARG A 362 37.25 8.46 -42.76
C ARG A 362 37.71 9.85 -43.21
N LYS A 363 38.33 9.92 -44.39
CA LYS A 363 38.79 11.19 -44.98
C LYS A 363 37.67 11.93 -45.72
N ASP A 364 36.74 11.19 -46.31
CA ASP A 364 35.66 11.76 -47.11
C ASP A 364 34.51 12.26 -46.21
N PRO A 365 33.99 13.49 -46.41
CA PRO A 365 32.87 14.02 -45.64
C PRO A 365 31.55 13.29 -45.95
N GLU A 366 30.53 13.43 -45.10
CA GLU A 366 29.18 12.96 -45.45
C GLU A 366 28.55 13.87 -46.51
N PRO A 367 27.83 13.32 -47.50
CA PRO A 367 27.14 14.14 -48.48
C PRO A 367 26.04 14.95 -47.80
N GLU A 368 26.06 16.27 -47.99
CA GLU A 368 25.02 17.17 -47.51
C GLU A 368 23.88 17.23 -48.54
N GLY A 369 22.67 16.86 -48.14
CA GLY A 369 21.47 17.01 -48.96
C GLY A 369 20.66 18.24 -48.53
N ASP A 370 20.13 18.99 -49.49
CA ASP A 370 19.37 20.23 -49.22
C ASP A 370 18.14 20.03 -48.32
N VAL A 371 17.48 18.87 -48.45
CA VAL A 371 16.28 18.53 -47.68
C VAL A 371 16.38 17.09 -47.15
N PRO A 372 16.42 16.88 -45.82
CA PRO A 372 16.47 15.54 -45.25
C PRO A 372 15.08 14.86 -45.29
N ASP A 373 15.03 13.60 -45.74
CA ASP A 373 13.82 12.76 -45.69
C ASP A 373 13.60 12.15 -44.29
N THR A 374 13.51 13.01 -43.28
CA THR A 374 13.25 12.60 -41.89
C THR A 374 11.77 12.73 -41.54
N LYS A 375 11.18 11.66 -41.00
CA LYS A 375 9.78 11.69 -40.53
C LYS A 375 9.64 12.63 -39.33
N LEU A 376 8.99 13.76 -39.55
CA LEU A 376 8.72 14.76 -38.52
C LEU A 376 7.46 14.41 -37.72
N ASP A 377 7.47 14.78 -36.43
CA ASP A 377 6.30 14.67 -35.57
C ASP A 377 5.52 16.00 -35.59
N TRP A 378 4.26 15.96 -36.04
CA TRP A 378 3.45 17.16 -36.20
C TRP A 378 3.26 17.94 -34.90
N ASP A 379 3.24 17.24 -33.76
CA ASP A 379 3.09 17.87 -32.45
C ASP A 379 4.29 18.71 -32.02
N GLU A 380 5.47 18.44 -32.60
CA GLU A 380 6.71 19.16 -32.36
C GLU A 380 6.83 20.34 -33.33
N VAL A 381 6.53 20.13 -34.61
CA VAL A 381 6.47 21.20 -35.62
C VAL A 381 5.51 22.30 -35.17
N LYS A 382 4.32 21.92 -34.69
CA LYS A 382 3.31 22.85 -34.16
C LYS A 382 3.78 23.56 -32.88
N ALA A 383 4.61 22.92 -32.07
CA ALA A 383 5.18 23.55 -30.87
C ALA A 383 6.25 24.58 -31.25
N ALA A 384 7.12 24.24 -32.20
CA ALA A 384 8.16 25.14 -32.72
C ALA A 384 7.56 26.38 -33.39
N GLN A 385 6.45 26.23 -34.11
CA GLN A 385 5.71 27.34 -34.74
C GLN A 385 4.86 28.16 -33.75
N GLY A 386 4.87 27.86 -32.45
CA GLY A 386 4.04 28.55 -31.46
C GLY A 386 2.53 28.33 -31.61
N MET A 387 2.11 27.38 -32.45
CA MET A 387 0.71 27.07 -32.73
C MET A 387 0.07 26.18 -31.65
N LYS A 388 0.89 25.54 -30.81
CA LYS A 388 0.42 24.61 -29.76
C LYS A 388 -0.12 25.37 -28.55
N ARG A 389 -1.42 25.66 -28.55
CA ARG A 389 -2.12 26.28 -27.41
C ARG A 389 -2.65 25.21 -26.45
N SER A 390 -2.13 25.18 -25.23
CA SER A 390 -2.67 24.32 -24.16
C SER A 390 -2.47 24.98 -22.80
N ILE A 391 -3.58 25.17 -22.06
CA ILE A 391 -3.59 25.74 -20.71
C ILE A 391 -2.84 24.84 -19.70
N TRP A 392 -2.67 23.56 -20.05
CA TRP A 392 -2.02 22.56 -19.21
C TRP A 392 -0.52 22.38 -19.49
N ALA A 393 -0.01 22.99 -20.58
CA ALA A 393 1.41 23.01 -20.89
C ALA A 393 2.12 24.05 -20.01
N ASN A 394 3.37 23.79 -19.62
CA ASN A 394 4.25 24.72 -18.91
C ASN A 394 3.69 25.28 -17.57
N VAL A 395 2.72 24.60 -16.96
CA VAL A 395 2.22 24.94 -15.63
C VAL A 395 3.32 24.75 -14.58
N LYS A 396 3.46 25.70 -13.65
CA LYS A 396 4.38 25.59 -12.50
C LYS A 396 4.04 24.35 -11.67
N ARG A 397 5.02 23.45 -11.51
CA ARG A 397 4.90 22.21 -10.71
C ARG A 397 5.97 22.20 -9.62
N THR A 398 5.77 21.34 -8.62
CA THR A 398 6.75 21.16 -7.55
C THR A 398 7.95 20.37 -8.04
N SER A 399 9.16 20.81 -7.67
CA SER A 399 10.35 19.97 -7.73
C SER A 399 10.17 18.86 -6.69
N ARG A 400 10.13 17.61 -7.14
CA ARG A 400 10.01 16.43 -6.26
C ARG A 400 11.16 15.50 -6.49
#